data_AF-A0A2Z2K4W7-F1
#
_entry.id   AF-A0A2Z2K4W7-F1
#
_cell.length_a   1.000
_cell.length_b   1.000
_cell.length_c   1.000
_cell.angle_alpha   90.00
_cell.angle_beta   90.00
_cell.angle_gamma   90.00
#
_symmetry.space_group_name_H-M   'P 1'
#
loop_
_entity.id
_entity.type
_entity.pdbx_description
1 polymer ?
#
loop_
_entity_poly.entity_id
_entity_poly.type
_entity_poly.pdbx_seq_one_letter_code
_entity_poly.pdbx_strand_id
1 'polypeptide(L)'
;MIFENTGLVGLRSDLFYLDESAAKAGFIRWQWEYYRATYDCKIEDRQNGDEYYLRFNTRAVEGKLEKPDAVLSIEAVYLGKATFPHGLEYESPVPQPVLDAAAQRILELKQLLEA
;
A
#
# COMPACT_ATOMS: atom_id res chain seq x y z
N MET A 1 7.93 -9.49 0.14
CA MET A 1 7.53 -9.98 -1.19
C MET A 1 7.02 -8.80 -2.01
N ILE A 2 7.48 -8.64 -3.25
CA ILE A 2 6.94 -7.63 -4.18
C ILE A 2 5.81 -8.27 -5.01
N PHE A 3 4.72 -7.53 -5.22
CA PHE A 3 3.64 -7.95 -6.11
C PHE A 3 3.84 -7.34 -7.49
N GLU A 4 4.03 -8.22 -8.47
CA GLU A 4 4.07 -7.86 -9.89
C GLU A 4 2.67 -7.91 -10.49
N ASN A 5 2.45 -7.20 -11.61
CA ASN A 5 1.20 -7.24 -12.38
C ASN A 5 -0.08 -6.91 -11.59
N THR A 6 0.02 -6.09 -10.53
CA THR A 6 -1.14 -5.63 -9.75
C THR A 6 -2.08 -4.73 -10.55
N GLY A 7 -1.58 -4.13 -11.63
CA GLY A 7 -2.27 -3.08 -12.37
C GLY A 7 -2.30 -1.72 -11.66
N LEU A 8 -1.71 -1.63 -10.46
CA LEU A 8 -1.60 -0.38 -9.70
C LEU A 8 -0.35 0.42 -10.09
N VAL A 9 0.77 -0.27 -10.37
CA VAL A 9 2.04 0.39 -10.69
C VAL A 9 1.89 1.26 -11.93
N GLY A 10 2.26 2.52 -11.82
CA GLY A 10 2.13 3.54 -12.86
C GLY A 10 0.78 4.28 -12.86
N LEU A 11 -0.25 3.79 -12.16
CA LEU A 11 -1.50 4.55 -12.00
C LEU A 11 -1.22 5.88 -11.32
N ARG A 12 -1.96 6.90 -11.74
CA ARG A 12 -1.86 8.27 -11.23
C ARG A 12 -3.18 8.74 -10.67
N SER A 13 -3.11 9.49 -9.59
CA SER A 13 -4.25 10.12 -8.93
C SER A 13 -3.78 11.40 -8.25
N ASP A 14 -4.67 12.36 -8.08
CA ASP A 14 -4.43 13.43 -7.10
C ASP A 14 -4.40 12.85 -5.68
N LEU A 15 -3.75 13.57 -4.77
CA LEU A 15 -3.53 13.14 -3.39
C LEU A 15 -4.84 12.92 -2.63
N PHE A 16 -5.82 13.80 -2.82
CA PHE A 16 -7.08 13.72 -2.10
C PHE A 16 -7.83 12.44 -2.46
N TYR A 17 -8.01 12.19 -3.76
CA TYR A 17 -8.69 10.98 -4.22
C TYR A 17 -7.92 9.72 -3.85
N LEU A 18 -6.58 9.76 -3.93
CA LEU A 18 -5.75 8.64 -3.52
C LEU A 18 -5.88 8.34 -2.03
N ASP A 19 -5.84 9.36 -1.17
CA ASP A 19 -6.00 9.20 0.28
C ASP A 19 -7.40 8.62 0.62
N GLU A 20 -8.47 9.12 -0.01
CA GLU A 20 -9.83 8.60 0.22
C GLU A 20 -10.01 7.15 -0.27
N SER A 21 -9.53 6.84 -1.48
CA SER A 21 -9.63 5.50 -2.07
C SER A 21 -8.76 4.49 -1.30
N ALA A 22 -7.56 4.88 -0.89
CA ALA A 22 -6.69 4.07 -0.05
C ALA A 22 -7.35 3.76 1.31
N ALA A 23 -7.94 4.77 1.96
CA ALA A 23 -8.64 4.58 3.23
C ALA A 23 -9.82 3.61 3.12
N LYS A 24 -10.62 3.71 2.06
CA LYS A 24 -11.73 2.78 1.77
C LYS A 24 -11.25 1.34 1.55
N ALA A 25 -10.09 1.17 0.92
CA ALA A 25 -9.42 -0.13 0.75
C ALA A 25 -8.65 -0.60 2.00
N GLY A 26 -8.72 0.13 3.12
CA GLY A 26 -8.12 -0.26 4.40
C GLY A 26 -6.66 0.11 4.58
N PHE A 27 -6.13 1.02 3.76
CA PHE A 27 -4.77 1.54 3.89
C PHE A 27 -4.73 2.84 4.69
N ILE A 28 -3.62 3.05 5.40
CA ILE A 28 -3.35 4.26 6.18
C ILE A 28 -1.99 4.82 5.77
N ARG A 29 -1.92 6.15 5.58
CA ARG A 29 -0.67 6.85 5.28
C ARG A 29 0.09 7.18 6.58
N TRP A 30 1.27 6.58 6.76
CA TRP A 30 2.04 6.68 8.01
C TRP A 30 3.29 7.58 7.95
N GLN A 31 3.52 8.30 6.84
CA GLN A 31 4.71 9.11 6.65
C GLN A 31 4.39 10.57 6.28
N TRP A 32 5.14 11.49 6.91
CA TRP A 32 5.20 12.91 6.55
C TRP A 32 6.44 13.14 5.67
N GLU A 33 6.22 13.26 4.37
CA GLU A 33 7.26 13.57 3.39
C GLU A 33 6.60 14.39 2.25
N TYR A 34 7.38 15.20 1.52
CA TYR A 34 6.85 16.16 0.55
C TYR A 34 6.60 15.60 -0.85
N TYR A 35 7.22 14.48 -1.21
CA TYR A 35 7.23 13.89 -2.54
C TYR A 35 6.91 12.40 -2.57
N ARG A 36 6.85 11.72 -1.43
CA ARG A 36 6.60 10.29 -1.32
C ARG A 36 5.51 10.04 -0.29
N ALA A 37 4.43 9.39 -0.72
CA ALA A 37 3.49 8.81 0.22
C ALA A 37 3.72 7.31 0.34
N THR A 38 3.50 6.80 1.53
CA THR A 38 3.58 5.38 1.83
C THR A 38 2.34 5.00 2.60
N TYR A 39 1.63 4.02 2.08
CA TYR A 39 0.34 3.57 2.57
C TYR A 39 0.46 2.12 3.01
N ASP A 40 0.00 1.83 4.22
CA ASP A 40 0.06 0.50 4.82
C ASP A 40 -1.32 -0.01 5.20
N CYS A 41 -1.58 -1.28 4.88
CA CYS A 41 -2.70 -2.05 5.38
C CYS A 41 -2.16 -3.19 6.25
N LYS A 42 -2.57 -3.23 7.53
CA LYS A 42 -2.22 -4.32 8.44
C LYS A 42 -3.07 -5.55 8.14
N ILE A 43 -2.42 -6.70 8.03
CA ILE A 43 -3.05 -8.02 7.86
C ILE A 43 -2.55 -8.91 8.98
N GLU A 44 -3.46 -9.37 9.85
CA GLU A 44 -3.14 -10.26 10.95
C GLU A 44 -3.37 -11.72 10.52
N ASP A 45 -2.32 -12.54 10.62
CA ASP A 45 -2.46 -13.99 10.51
C ASP A 45 -3.00 -14.55 11.83
N ARG A 46 -4.30 -14.85 11.86
CA ARG A 46 -4.98 -15.38 13.04
C ARG A 46 -4.47 -16.75 13.48
N GLN A 47 -3.79 -17.50 12.63
CA GLN A 47 -3.28 -18.83 13.00
C GLN A 47 -1.98 -18.73 13.80
N ASN A 48 -1.05 -17.89 13.33
CA ASN A 48 0.29 -17.80 13.90
C ASN A 48 0.47 -16.58 14.82
N GLY A 49 -0.47 -15.64 14.81
CA GLY A 49 -0.36 -14.35 15.52
C GLY A 49 0.64 -13.39 14.87
N ASP A 50 1.14 -13.73 13.68
CA ASP A 50 2.05 -12.88 12.91
C ASP A 50 1.32 -11.69 12.30
N GLU A 51 1.98 -10.55 12.25
CA GLU A 51 1.47 -9.34 11.63
C GLU A 51 2.19 -9.09 10.30
N TYR A 52 1.42 -8.75 9.28
CA TYR A 52 1.92 -8.40 7.95
C TYR A 52 1.44 -7.01 7.57
N TYR A 53 2.23 -6.30 6.78
CA TYR A 53 1.91 -4.97 6.29
C TYR A 53 2.01 -4.96 4.76
N LEU A 54 0.84 -4.85 4.13
CA LEU A 54 0.74 -4.61 2.70
C LEU A 54 0.97 -3.12 2.47
N ARG A 55 2.04 -2.81 1.75
CA ARG A 55 2.50 -1.45 1.50
C ARG A 55 2.42 -1.12 0.03
N PHE A 56 2.02 0.09 -0.30
CA PHE A 56 2.34 0.69 -1.58
C PHE A 56 2.99 2.07 -1.43
N ASN A 57 3.92 2.33 -2.34
CA ASN A 57 4.67 3.57 -2.38
C ASN A 57 4.20 4.40 -3.56
N THR A 58 4.17 5.71 -3.38
CA THR A 58 3.93 6.63 -4.48
C THR A 58 4.95 7.73 -4.52
N ARG A 59 5.09 8.36 -5.68
CA ARG A 59 5.93 9.54 -5.86
C ARG A 59 5.13 10.66 -6.52
N ALA A 60 5.26 11.86 -5.99
CA ALA A 60 4.70 13.07 -6.58
C ALA A 60 5.35 13.31 -7.94
N VAL A 61 4.52 13.35 -8.98
CA VAL A 61 4.92 13.72 -10.34
C VAL A 61 4.60 15.20 -10.60
N GLU A 62 3.60 15.74 -9.91
CA GLU A 62 3.23 17.16 -9.96
C GLU A 62 2.86 17.66 -8.56
N GLY A 63 3.35 18.84 -8.18
CA GLY A 63 3.08 19.42 -6.87
C GLY A 63 3.84 18.75 -5.72
N LYS A 64 3.29 18.85 -4.51
CA LYS A 64 3.84 18.32 -3.25
C LYS A 64 2.70 17.86 -2.35
N LEU A 65 2.99 16.90 -1.47
CA LEU A 65 1.99 16.28 -0.57
C LEU A 65 1.36 17.23 0.47
N GLU A 66 1.71 18.51 0.45
CA GLU A 66 1.05 19.59 1.20
C GLU A 66 -0.25 20.05 0.54
N LYS A 67 -0.46 19.71 -0.74
CA LYS A 67 -1.64 20.10 -1.50
C LYS A 67 -2.47 18.88 -1.92
N PRO A 68 -3.80 18.95 -1.79
CA PRO A 68 -4.69 17.84 -2.15
C PRO A 68 -4.70 17.52 -3.66
N ASP A 69 -4.35 18.50 -4.51
CA ASP A 69 -4.31 18.36 -5.97
C ASP A 69 -2.95 17.87 -6.50
N ALA A 70 -1.99 17.56 -5.62
CA ALA A 70 -0.71 16.99 -6.04
C ALA A 70 -0.93 15.64 -6.70
N VAL A 71 -0.36 15.42 -7.88
CA VAL A 71 -0.50 14.16 -8.62
C VAL A 71 0.60 13.22 -8.20
N LEU A 72 0.22 12.02 -7.77
CA LEU A 72 1.15 10.95 -7.39
C LEU A 72 1.04 9.79 -8.36
N SER A 73 2.15 9.08 -8.56
CA SER A 73 2.20 7.83 -9.30
C SER A 73 2.60 6.69 -8.36
N ILE A 74 1.90 5.55 -8.44
CA ILE A 74 2.23 4.36 -7.64
C ILE A 74 3.48 3.69 -8.23
N GLU A 75 4.51 3.48 -7.41
CA GLU A 75 5.79 2.92 -7.84
C GLU A 75 5.91 1.41 -7.59
N ALA A 76 5.41 0.95 -6.44
CA ALA A 76 5.56 -0.44 -6.03
C ALA A 76 4.48 -0.84 -5.02
N VAL A 77 4.14 -2.13 -5.02
CA VAL A 77 3.25 -2.77 -4.04
C VAL A 77 3.97 -4.00 -3.49
N TYR A 78 4.06 -4.13 -2.17
CA TYR A 78 4.82 -5.19 -1.53
C TYR A 78 4.31 -5.49 -0.12
N LEU A 79 4.55 -6.71 0.33
CA LEU A 79 4.15 -7.23 1.63
C LEU A 79 5.38 -7.52 2.48
N GLY A 80 5.42 -6.97 3.69
CA GLY A 80 6.42 -7.29 4.71
C GLY A 80 5.80 -7.95 5.92
N LYS A 81 6.50 -8.92 6.51
CA LYS A 81 6.19 -9.49 7.81
C LYS A 81 6.79 -8.60 8.91
N ALA A 82 6.01 -8.27 9.92
CA ALA A 82 6.51 -7.55 11.09
C ALA A 82 7.40 -8.46 11.94
N THR A 83 8.58 -7.96 12.26
CA THR A 83 9.57 -8.60 13.12
C THR A 83 10.02 -7.58 14.14
N PHE A 84 9.70 -7.77 15.41
CA PHE A 84 10.23 -6.92 16.46
C PHE A 84 11.58 -7.49 16.94
N PRO A 85 12.66 -6.68 17.05
CA PRO A 85 12.75 -5.22 16.89
C PRO A 85 13.20 -4.75 15.49
N HIS A 86 13.26 -5.64 14.50
CA HIS A 86 13.92 -5.40 13.20
C HIS A 86 13.04 -4.74 12.12
N GLY A 87 11.77 -4.45 12.42
CA GLY A 87 10.85 -3.77 11.52
C GLY A 87 10.14 -4.73 10.58
N LEU A 88 10.25 -4.52 9.27
CA LEU A 88 9.59 -5.36 8.27
C LEU A 88 10.61 -6.23 7.53
N GLU A 89 10.34 -7.53 7.50
CA GLU A 89 11.08 -8.52 6.73
C GLU A 89 10.30 -8.88 5.46
N TYR A 90 10.98 -8.93 4.32
CA TYR A 90 10.33 -9.09 3.01
C TYR A 90 10.61 -10.44 2.33
N GLU A 91 11.52 -11.25 2.86
CA GLU A 91 11.99 -12.49 2.19
C GLU A 91 11.32 -13.76 2.72
N SER A 92 10.69 -13.68 3.90
CA SER A 92 10.01 -14.82 4.51
C SER A 92 8.81 -15.32 3.70
N PRO A 93 8.58 -16.65 3.66
CA PRO A 93 7.37 -17.22 3.10
C PRO A 93 6.13 -16.64 3.76
N VAL A 94 5.14 -16.28 2.95
CA VAL A 94 3.88 -15.70 3.42
C VAL A 94 2.77 -16.76 3.36
N PRO A 95 1.98 -16.96 4.43
CA PRO A 95 0.85 -17.88 4.42
C PRO A 95 -0.20 -17.50 3.38
N GLN A 96 -0.84 -18.51 2.77
CA GLN A 96 -1.86 -18.30 1.73
C GLN A 96 -3.01 -17.38 2.16
N PRO A 97 -3.58 -17.48 3.38
CA PRO A 97 -4.66 -16.58 3.80
C PRO A 97 -4.27 -15.09 3.82
N VAL A 98 -2.98 -14.80 4.10
CA VAL A 98 -2.44 -13.44 4.09
C VAL A 98 -2.28 -12.94 2.65
N LEU A 99 -1.82 -13.81 1.75
CA LEU A 99 -1.72 -13.49 0.32
C LEU A 99 -3.09 -13.20 -0.29
N ASP A 100 -4.11 -14.00 0.05
CA ASP A 100 -5.48 -13.81 -0.43
C ASP A 100 -6.07 -12.49 0.07
N ALA A 101 -5.86 -12.18 1.35
CA ALA A 101 -6.26 -10.90 1.92
C ALA A 101 -5.55 -9.72 1.23
N ALA A 102 -4.24 -9.85 0.98
CA ALA A 102 -3.48 -8.81 0.28
C ALA A 102 -3.98 -8.60 -1.16
N ALA A 103 -4.22 -9.68 -1.90
CA ALA A 103 -4.76 -9.63 -3.26
C ALA A 103 -6.13 -8.96 -3.30
N GLN A 104 -6.99 -9.24 -2.32
CA GLN A 104 -8.30 -8.58 -2.19
C GLN A 104 -8.16 -7.07 -1.99
N ARG A 105 -7.26 -6.62 -1.10
CA ARG A 105 -7.02 -5.18 -0.87
C ARG A 105 -6.45 -4.47 -2.10
N ILE A 106 -5.56 -5.14 -2.84
CA ILE A 106 -5.01 -4.64 -4.09
C ILE A 106 -6.12 -4.44 -5.13
N LEU A 107 -7.01 -5.43 -5.26
CA LEU A 107 -8.13 -5.37 -6.20
C LEU A 107 -9.12 -4.27 -5.84
N GLU A 108 -9.50 -4.15 -4.57
CA GLU A 108 -10.37 -3.08 -4.06
C GLU A 108 -9.80 -1.70 -4.35
N LEU A 109 -8.52 -1.47 -4.06
CA LEU A 109 -7.86 -0.20 -4.34
C LEU A 109 -7.85 0.11 -5.84
N LYS A 110 -7.55 -0.89 -6.68
CA LYS A 110 -7.54 -0.71 -8.13
C LYS A 110 -8.91 -0.29 -8.65
N GLN A 111 -9.97 -0.98 -8.24
CA GLN A 111 -11.33 -0.66 -8.64
C GLN A 111 -11.74 0.75 -8.19
N LEU A 112 -11.34 1.18 -7.00
CA LEU A 112 -11.61 2.53 -6.50
C LEU A 112 -10.88 3.60 -7.31
N LEU A 113 -9.65 3.35 -7.76
CA LEU A 113 -8.88 4.33 -8.54
C LEU A 113 -9.29 4.39 -10.02
N GLU A 114 -9.94 3.34 -10.54
CA GLU A 114 -10.44 3.28 -11.92
C GLU A 114 -11.91 3.73 -12.07
N ALA A 115 -12.63 3.95 -10.95
CA ALA A 115 -14.01 4.43 -10.91
C ALA A 115 -14.10 5.94 -11.14
#